data_AF-A0A2H0DEC3-F1
#
_entry.id   AF-A0A2H0DEC3-F1
#
_cell.length_a   1.000
_cell.length_b   1.000
_cell.length_c   1.000
_cell.angle_alpha   90.00
_cell.angle_beta   90.00
_cell.angle_gamma   90.00
#
_symmetry.space_group_name_H-M   'P 1'
#
loop_
_entity.id
_entity.type
_entity.pdbx_description
1 polymer ?
#
loop_
_entity_poly.entity_id
_entity_poly.type
_entity_poly.pdbx_seq_one_letter_code
_entity_poly.pdbx_strand_id
1 'polypeptide(L)'
;MRKPFLAVLSPLLDKLHQLLWWTFILLAAGGGYLAAITFSEWVTNAILQGVFYQWMFASHLLIGLMISPIILYFIVDHFRRGWPRPNRKVVNLGLAVALLAFVIWISGILLIRFENFPQLKGLSRNITYWLHILFPIGLVLLYRLHRKWGKPMKVSHWHYLFKTFTVIVLLIVGVHYLQSVYDEPHYIQPYEPSLVAVPENSIIQSKDLLIDDYCEGCHQDVSKRWEHSAHHLSSLNNPVYAMSVNNTKKALVTNNSDPKAAQFCAGCHDPVLLLTGQFDSDKFKKGTPEAKAGVNCIACHSIQSIDGHKGNSSYQFNLPQHYPFAFSENETLRWISKQLLRAKPEHHKRSFLKPVHQSTAFCGSCHKVHIPESLNQYRWLRGQNHYDEFSLSGVSGQGVTSFYYPKKNHTNCNL
;
A
#
# COMPACT_ATOMS: atom_id res chain seq x y z
N MET A 1 -14.48 -29.61 -58.70
CA MET A 1 -13.35 -28.72 -58.31
C MET A 1 -13.28 -28.64 -56.78
N ARG A 2 -12.25 -29.24 -56.15
CA ARG A 2 -12.03 -29.08 -54.70
C ARG A 2 -11.55 -27.65 -54.44
N LYS A 3 -12.31 -26.86 -53.68
CA LYS A 3 -11.86 -25.52 -53.25
C LYS A 3 -10.45 -25.63 -52.66
N PRO A 4 -9.49 -24.77 -53.05
CA PRO A 4 -8.15 -24.79 -52.46
C PRO A 4 -8.28 -24.66 -50.94
N PHE A 5 -7.65 -25.56 -50.20
CA PHE A 5 -7.68 -25.58 -48.75
C PHE A 5 -6.99 -24.32 -48.22
N LEU A 6 -7.77 -23.28 -47.91
CA LEU A 6 -7.28 -22.07 -47.26
C LEU A 6 -6.60 -22.45 -45.94
N ALA A 7 -5.38 -21.95 -45.72
CA ALA A 7 -4.65 -22.14 -44.47
C ALA A 7 -5.46 -21.54 -43.30
N VAL A 8 -5.51 -22.25 -42.16
CA VAL A 8 -6.21 -21.75 -40.96
C VAL A 8 -5.54 -20.47 -40.45
N LEU A 9 -4.21 -20.41 -40.49
CA LEU A 9 -3.44 -19.20 -40.25
C LEU A 9 -3.26 -18.47 -41.58
N SER A 10 -4.04 -17.42 -41.80
CA SER A 10 -3.77 -16.43 -42.84
C SER A 10 -2.48 -15.65 -42.50
N PRO A 11 -1.87 -14.92 -43.46
CA PRO A 11 -0.71 -14.08 -43.17
C PRO A 11 -0.96 -13.07 -42.03
N LEU A 12 -2.18 -12.51 -41.95
CA LEU A 12 -2.59 -11.63 -40.87
C LEU A 12 -2.68 -12.39 -39.53
N LEU A 13 -3.37 -13.53 -39.50
CA LEU A 13 -3.50 -14.34 -38.28
C LEU A 13 -2.15 -14.87 -37.79
N ASP A 14 -1.21 -15.16 -38.69
CA ASP A 14 0.14 -15.57 -38.30
C ASP A 14 0.90 -14.44 -37.58
N LYS A 15 0.84 -13.20 -38.12
CA LYS A 15 1.39 -12.01 -37.45
C LYS A 15 0.72 -11.75 -36.10
N LEU A 16 -0.61 -11.81 -36.04
CA LEU A 16 -1.35 -11.64 -34.78
C LEU A 16 -1.01 -12.73 -33.76
N HIS A 17 -0.88 -13.97 -34.20
CA HIS A 17 -0.44 -15.08 -33.34
C HIS A 17 0.94 -14.81 -32.75
N GLN A 18 1.90 -14.33 -33.55
CA GLN A 18 3.23 -13.96 -33.05
C GLN A 18 3.16 -12.82 -32.01
N LEU A 19 2.38 -11.78 -32.29
CA LEU A 19 2.14 -10.67 -31.34
C LEU A 19 1.56 -11.20 -30.02
N LEU A 20 0.47 -11.97 -30.09
CA LEU A 20 -0.20 -12.54 -28.91
C LEU A 20 0.73 -13.40 -28.07
N TRP A 21 1.65 -14.13 -28.69
CA TRP A 21 2.65 -14.91 -27.99
C TRP A 21 3.67 -14.08 -27.23
N TRP A 22 4.23 -13.04 -27.88
CA TRP A 22 5.15 -12.13 -27.21
C TRP A 22 4.48 -11.40 -26.05
N THR A 23 3.23 -10.95 -26.26
CA THR A 23 2.42 -10.34 -25.20
C THR A 23 2.14 -11.33 -24.06
N PHE A 24 1.83 -12.59 -24.37
CA PHE A 24 1.64 -13.64 -23.36
C PHE A 24 2.90 -13.85 -22.52
N ILE A 25 4.08 -13.94 -23.15
CA ILE A 25 5.35 -14.09 -22.43
C ILE A 25 5.57 -12.92 -21.47
N LEU A 26 5.36 -11.69 -21.95
CA LEU A 26 5.53 -10.48 -21.14
C LEU A 26 4.56 -10.45 -19.96
N LEU A 27 3.28 -10.74 -20.21
CA LEU A 27 2.25 -10.81 -19.17
C LEU A 27 2.53 -11.94 -18.17
N ALA A 28 3.00 -13.10 -18.64
CA ALA A 28 3.36 -14.23 -17.78
C ALA A 28 4.58 -13.94 -16.92
N ALA A 29 5.62 -13.29 -17.46
CA ALA A 29 6.79 -12.87 -16.70
C ALA A 29 6.44 -11.82 -15.64
N GLY A 30 5.67 -10.78 -16.03
CA GLY A 30 5.19 -9.77 -15.10
C GLY A 30 4.25 -10.35 -14.03
N GLY A 31 3.32 -11.23 -14.43
CA GLY A 31 2.42 -11.93 -13.51
C GLY A 31 3.18 -12.86 -12.55
N GLY A 32 4.22 -13.55 -13.04
CA GLY A 32 5.10 -14.38 -12.22
C GLY A 32 5.85 -13.57 -11.17
N TYR A 33 6.41 -12.41 -11.56
CA TYR A 33 7.02 -11.47 -10.61
C TYR A 33 6.00 -10.98 -9.56
N LEU A 34 4.82 -10.52 -9.98
CA LEU A 34 3.78 -10.02 -9.07
C LEU A 34 3.31 -11.11 -8.08
N ALA A 35 3.15 -12.34 -8.56
CA ALA A 35 2.79 -13.49 -7.75
C ALA A 35 3.91 -13.84 -6.76
N ALA A 36 5.18 -13.84 -7.20
CA ALA A 36 6.33 -14.12 -6.36
C ALA A 36 6.46 -13.10 -5.21
N ILE A 37 6.37 -11.80 -5.50
CA ILE A 37 6.41 -10.76 -4.45
C ILE A 37 5.22 -10.90 -3.50
N THR A 38 3.99 -11.08 -4.01
CA THR A 38 2.82 -11.28 -3.16
C THR A 38 2.97 -12.51 -2.25
N PHE A 39 3.54 -13.60 -2.77
CA PHE A 39 3.80 -14.81 -2.00
C PHE A 39 4.88 -14.58 -0.94
N SER A 40 5.99 -13.92 -1.29
CA SER A 40 7.06 -13.58 -0.35
C SER A 40 6.55 -12.73 0.81
N GLU A 41 5.72 -11.72 0.54
CA GLU A 41 5.07 -10.92 1.60
C GLU A 41 4.18 -11.78 2.49
N TRP A 42 3.42 -12.72 1.91
CA TRP A 42 2.54 -13.61 2.67
C TRP A 42 3.32 -14.53 3.61
N VAL A 43 4.50 -15.00 3.20
CA VAL A 43 5.37 -15.86 4.03
C VAL A 43 6.13 -15.06 5.08
N THR A 44 6.63 -13.88 4.73
CA THR A 44 7.54 -13.10 5.59
C THR A 44 6.86 -12.05 6.45
N ASN A 45 5.60 -11.69 6.15
CA ASN A 45 4.91 -10.50 6.67
C ASN A 45 5.65 -9.17 6.42
N ALA A 46 6.67 -9.14 5.55
CA ALA A 46 7.35 -7.91 5.12
C ALA A 46 6.51 -7.14 4.09
N ILE A 47 6.70 -5.82 4.00
CA ILE A 47 6.08 -4.97 2.97
C ILE A 47 7.06 -4.85 1.80
N LEU A 48 6.79 -5.59 0.72
CA LEU A 48 7.60 -5.68 -0.50
C LEU A 48 6.89 -5.08 -1.73
N GLN A 49 5.60 -4.76 -1.65
CA GLN A 49 4.85 -4.14 -2.77
C GLN A 49 5.19 -2.65 -2.97
N GLY A 50 6.46 -2.28 -3.15
CA GLY A 50 6.89 -0.90 -3.35
C GLY A 50 6.57 -0.32 -4.74
N VAL A 51 7.15 0.85 -5.06
CA VAL A 51 6.90 1.60 -6.31
C VAL A 51 7.10 0.75 -7.58
N PHE A 52 8.16 -0.06 -7.65
CA PHE A 52 8.40 -0.94 -8.80
C PHE A 52 7.32 -2.00 -8.96
N TYR A 53 6.81 -2.57 -7.87
CA TYR A 53 5.67 -3.48 -7.91
C TYR A 53 4.43 -2.78 -8.48
N GLN A 54 4.16 -1.52 -8.07
CA GLN A 54 3.02 -0.76 -8.57
C GLN A 54 3.11 -0.49 -10.07
N TRP A 55 4.30 -0.18 -10.59
CA TRP A 55 4.52 -0.03 -12.01
C TRP A 55 4.34 -1.35 -12.77
N MET A 56 4.89 -2.45 -12.27
CA MET A 56 4.70 -3.78 -12.87
C MET A 56 3.22 -4.18 -12.91
N PHE A 57 2.47 -3.88 -11.85
CA PHE A 57 1.03 -4.12 -11.79
C PHE A 57 0.27 -3.25 -12.81
N ALA A 58 0.58 -1.96 -12.88
CA ALA A 58 -0.03 -1.04 -13.83
C ALA A 58 0.27 -1.46 -15.29
N SER A 59 1.51 -1.84 -15.60
CA SER A 59 1.90 -2.35 -16.92
C SER A 59 1.18 -3.65 -17.26
N HIS A 60 1.09 -4.59 -16.33
CA HIS A 60 0.35 -5.84 -16.56
C HIS A 60 -1.12 -5.58 -16.91
N LEU A 61 -1.77 -4.67 -16.17
CA LEU A 61 -3.14 -4.26 -16.42
C LEU A 61 -3.30 -3.58 -17.78
N LEU A 62 -2.46 -2.60 -18.08
CA LEU A 62 -2.51 -1.84 -19.33
C LEU A 62 -2.32 -2.74 -20.55
N ILE A 63 -1.29 -3.58 -20.53
CA ILE A 63 -0.98 -4.51 -21.63
C ILE A 63 -2.13 -5.51 -21.81
N GLY A 64 -2.68 -6.05 -20.72
CA GLY A 64 -3.83 -6.96 -20.75
C GLY A 64 -5.09 -6.32 -21.37
N LEU A 65 -5.38 -5.07 -21.00
CA LEU A 65 -6.51 -4.32 -21.56
C LEU A 65 -6.29 -4.00 -23.05
N MET A 66 -5.09 -3.56 -23.43
CA MET A 66 -4.79 -3.21 -24.82
C MET A 66 -4.85 -4.43 -25.76
N ILE A 67 -4.42 -5.61 -25.31
CA ILE A 67 -4.43 -6.82 -26.14
C ILE A 67 -5.80 -7.52 -26.20
N SER A 68 -6.71 -7.20 -25.28
CA SER A 68 -8.05 -7.80 -25.17
C SER A 68 -8.84 -7.87 -26.49
N PRO A 69 -9.04 -6.77 -27.26
CA PRO A 69 -9.78 -6.83 -28.51
C PRO A 69 -9.08 -7.70 -29.57
N ILE A 70 -7.75 -7.75 -29.56
CA ILE A 70 -6.94 -8.54 -30.48
C ILE A 70 -7.09 -10.04 -30.18
N ILE A 71 -7.10 -10.43 -28.88
CA ILE A 71 -7.35 -11.81 -28.46
C ILE A 71 -8.72 -12.29 -28.96
N LEU A 72 -9.77 -11.49 -28.75
CA LEU A 72 -11.13 -11.85 -29.16
C LEU A 72 -11.24 -12.01 -30.67
N TYR A 73 -10.70 -11.05 -31.43
CA TYR A 73 -10.65 -11.13 -32.89
C TYR A 73 -9.91 -12.40 -33.37
N PHE A 74 -8.74 -12.68 -32.80
CA PHE A 74 -7.95 -13.86 -33.15
C PHE A 74 -8.73 -15.15 -32.85
N ILE A 75 -9.33 -15.29 -31.67
CA ILE A 75 -10.11 -16.48 -31.30
C ILE A 75 -11.25 -16.70 -32.28
N VAL A 76 -12.04 -15.66 -32.59
CA VAL A 76 -13.21 -15.77 -33.48
C VAL A 76 -12.79 -16.14 -34.90
N ASP A 77 -11.84 -15.43 -35.51
CA ASP A 77 -11.43 -15.70 -36.90
C ASP A 77 -10.65 -17.02 -37.02
N HIS A 78 -9.79 -17.36 -36.06
CA HIS A 78 -9.09 -18.64 -36.02
C HIS A 78 -10.08 -19.80 -35.92
N PHE A 79 -11.07 -19.69 -35.02
CA PHE A 79 -12.08 -20.72 -34.82
C PHE A 79 -12.98 -20.88 -36.05
N ARG A 80 -13.44 -19.77 -36.66
CA ARG A 80 -14.24 -19.79 -37.90
C ARG A 80 -13.52 -20.54 -39.03
N ARG A 81 -12.21 -20.36 -39.18
CA ARG A 81 -11.38 -21.04 -40.19
C ARG A 81 -11.03 -22.49 -39.82
N GLY A 82 -10.91 -22.77 -38.53
CA GLY A 82 -10.54 -24.08 -37.99
C GLY A 82 -11.70 -25.07 -37.85
N TRP A 83 -12.93 -24.58 -37.61
CA TRP A 83 -14.12 -25.39 -37.33
C TRP A 83 -14.46 -26.46 -38.40
N PRO A 84 -14.34 -26.18 -39.71
CA PRO A 84 -14.65 -27.16 -40.75
C PRO A 84 -13.58 -28.26 -40.92
N ARG A 85 -12.48 -28.22 -40.14
CA ARG A 85 -11.36 -29.16 -40.34
C ARG A 85 -11.75 -30.60 -39.91
N PRO A 86 -11.35 -31.62 -40.68
CA PRO A 86 -11.74 -33.00 -40.43
C PRO A 86 -11.09 -33.60 -39.17
N ASN A 87 -9.93 -33.10 -38.76
CA ASN A 87 -9.25 -33.55 -37.54
C ASN A 87 -9.94 -32.98 -36.28
N ARG A 88 -10.98 -33.67 -35.82
CA ARG A 88 -11.78 -33.27 -34.65
C ARG A 88 -10.96 -33.18 -33.36
N LYS A 89 -9.90 -33.99 -33.20
CA LYS A 89 -9.00 -33.89 -32.03
C LYS A 89 -8.34 -32.51 -31.93
N VAL A 90 -7.85 -31.97 -33.05
CA VAL A 90 -7.22 -30.63 -33.10
C VAL A 90 -8.25 -29.53 -32.89
N VAL A 91 -9.45 -29.67 -33.45
CA VAL A 91 -10.55 -28.70 -33.27
C VAL A 91 -10.98 -28.64 -31.81
N ASN A 92 -11.18 -29.79 -31.15
CA ASN A 92 -11.56 -29.86 -29.73
C ASN A 92 -10.46 -29.29 -28.81
N LEU A 93 -9.19 -29.59 -29.09
CA LEU A 93 -8.07 -28.95 -28.37
C LEU A 93 -8.03 -27.44 -28.61
N GLY A 94 -8.33 -26.98 -29.83
CA GLY A 94 -8.42 -25.55 -30.15
C GLY A 94 -9.53 -24.86 -29.37
N LEU A 95 -10.69 -25.51 -29.24
CA LEU A 95 -11.80 -25.03 -28.40
C LEU A 95 -11.38 -24.94 -26.92
N ALA A 96 -10.69 -25.96 -26.40
CA ALA A 96 -10.22 -25.95 -25.02
C ALA A 96 -9.20 -24.83 -24.76
N VAL A 97 -8.27 -24.59 -25.69
CA VAL A 97 -7.33 -23.45 -25.63
C VAL A 97 -8.08 -22.11 -25.69
N ALA A 98 -9.05 -21.96 -26.59
CA ALA A 98 -9.87 -20.77 -26.69
C ALA A 98 -10.69 -20.51 -25.41
N LEU A 99 -11.25 -21.57 -24.80
CA LEU A 99 -11.99 -21.48 -23.55
C LEU A 99 -11.08 -21.07 -22.40
N LEU A 100 -9.89 -21.66 -22.25
CA LEU A 100 -8.93 -21.23 -21.23
C LEU A 100 -8.48 -19.79 -21.44
N ALA A 101 -8.18 -19.38 -22.67
CA ALA A 101 -7.81 -18.00 -22.99
C ALA A 101 -8.95 -17.03 -22.63
N PHE A 102 -10.20 -17.40 -22.93
CA PHE A 102 -11.37 -16.63 -22.55
C PHE A 102 -11.55 -16.55 -21.03
N VAL A 103 -11.33 -17.65 -20.30
CA VAL A 103 -11.39 -17.65 -18.82
C VAL A 103 -10.29 -16.76 -18.22
N ILE A 104 -9.06 -16.81 -18.73
CA ILE A 104 -7.96 -15.92 -18.29
C ILE A 104 -8.31 -14.46 -18.57
N TRP A 105 -8.86 -14.18 -19.75
CA TRP A 105 -9.28 -12.84 -20.15
C TRP A 105 -10.41 -12.30 -19.25
N ILE A 106 -11.52 -13.03 -19.13
CA ILE A 106 -12.66 -12.59 -18.33
C ILE A 106 -12.32 -12.52 -16.85
N SER A 107 -11.51 -13.44 -16.32
CA SER A 107 -11.03 -13.36 -14.93
C SER A 107 -10.16 -12.13 -14.71
N GLY A 108 -9.31 -11.76 -15.68
CA GLY A 108 -8.54 -10.52 -15.63
C GLY A 108 -9.46 -9.30 -15.53
N ILE A 109 -10.47 -9.21 -16.39
CA ILE A 109 -11.45 -8.10 -16.37
C ILE A 109 -12.24 -8.06 -15.05
N LEU A 110 -12.72 -9.22 -14.58
CA LEU A 110 -13.53 -9.33 -13.36
C LEU A 110 -12.73 -9.03 -12.07
N LEU A 111 -11.40 -9.14 -12.11
CA LEU A 111 -10.53 -8.76 -11.00
C LEU A 111 -10.27 -7.25 -10.94
N ILE A 112 -10.55 -6.51 -12.01
CA ILE A 112 -10.43 -5.05 -12.02
C ILE A 112 -11.58 -4.45 -11.24
N ARG A 113 -11.27 -3.49 -10.37
CA ARG A 113 -12.26 -2.77 -9.57
C ARG A 113 -12.45 -1.37 -10.15
N PHE A 114 -13.28 -1.29 -11.18
CA PHE A 114 -13.73 0.00 -11.70
C PHE A 114 -14.86 0.58 -10.84
N GLU A 115 -14.91 1.90 -10.83
CA GLU A 115 -16.05 2.65 -10.30
C GLU A 115 -17.32 2.24 -11.06
N ASN A 116 -18.41 1.97 -10.31
CA ASN A 116 -19.71 1.55 -10.84
C ASN A 116 -19.80 0.14 -11.48
N PHE A 117 -18.74 -0.67 -11.45
CA PHE A 117 -18.80 -2.07 -11.87
C PHE A 117 -19.07 -3.01 -10.68
N PRO A 118 -19.83 -4.12 -10.88
CA PRO A 118 -20.02 -5.13 -9.84
C PRO A 118 -18.67 -5.69 -9.36
N GLN A 119 -18.38 -5.51 -8.07
CA GLN A 119 -17.12 -5.95 -7.49
C GLN A 119 -17.28 -7.36 -6.92
N LEU A 120 -16.43 -8.29 -7.36
CA LEU A 120 -16.33 -9.59 -6.72
C LEU A 120 -15.83 -9.46 -5.28
N LYS A 121 -16.49 -10.14 -4.35
CA LYS A 121 -16.18 -10.13 -2.91
C LYS A 121 -16.04 -11.56 -2.38
N GLY A 122 -15.23 -11.75 -1.35
CA GLY A 122 -15.08 -13.02 -0.65
C GLY A 122 -14.67 -14.17 -1.58
N LEU A 123 -15.45 -15.25 -1.54
CA LEU A 123 -15.15 -16.51 -2.24
C LEU A 123 -15.08 -16.35 -3.77
N SER A 124 -15.99 -15.59 -4.39
CA SER A 124 -16.03 -15.44 -5.84
C SER A 124 -14.75 -14.79 -6.36
N ARG A 125 -14.29 -13.72 -5.70
CA ARG A 125 -13.02 -13.07 -6.04
C ARG A 125 -11.83 -14.01 -5.86
N ASN A 126 -11.83 -14.81 -4.79
CA ASN A 126 -10.75 -15.75 -4.51
C ASN A 126 -10.65 -16.82 -5.62
N ILE A 127 -11.79 -17.41 -6.00
CA ILE A 127 -11.85 -18.36 -7.12
C ILE A 127 -11.35 -17.69 -8.41
N THR A 128 -11.86 -16.52 -8.77
CA THR A 128 -11.42 -15.79 -9.98
C THR A 128 -9.92 -15.49 -9.97
N TYR A 129 -9.36 -15.12 -8.82
CA TYR A 129 -7.92 -14.88 -8.65
C TYR A 129 -7.09 -16.14 -8.93
N TRP A 130 -7.44 -17.28 -8.33
CA TRP A 130 -6.72 -18.53 -8.58
C TRP A 130 -6.88 -19.04 -10.00
N LEU A 131 -8.06 -18.88 -10.61
CA LEU A 131 -8.27 -19.18 -12.03
C LEU A 131 -7.33 -18.35 -12.91
N HIS A 132 -7.24 -17.03 -12.65
CA HIS A 132 -6.39 -16.13 -13.42
C HIS A 132 -4.89 -16.50 -13.33
N ILE A 133 -4.44 -17.00 -12.17
CA ILE A 133 -3.04 -17.36 -11.93
C ILE A 133 -2.70 -18.75 -12.48
N LEU A 134 -3.57 -19.74 -12.29
CA LEU A 134 -3.25 -21.15 -12.62
C LEU A 134 -3.56 -21.50 -14.08
N PHE A 135 -4.59 -20.90 -14.68
CA PHE A 135 -5.01 -21.27 -16.04
C PHE A 135 -4.00 -20.95 -17.14
N PRO A 136 -3.12 -19.92 -17.03
CA PRO A 136 -2.02 -19.73 -17.97
C PRO A 136 -1.12 -20.97 -18.12
N ILE A 137 -0.92 -21.75 -17.05
CA ILE A 137 -0.16 -23.01 -17.11
C ILE A 137 -0.89 -24.04 -17.97
N GLY A 138 -2.19 -24.23 -17.72
CA GLY A 138 -3.04 -25.10 -18.53
C GLY A 138 -3.11 -24.68 -19.99
N LEU A 139 -3.15 -23.37 -20.27
CA LEU A 139 -3.16 -22.80 -21.61
C LEU A 139 -1.89 -23.20 -22.38
N VAL A 140 -0.71 -23.09 -21.77
CA VAL A 140 0.56 -23.48 -22.39
C VAL A 140 0.60 -24.98 -22.70
N LEU A 141 0.14 -25.82 -21.77
CA LEU A 141 0.09 -27.28 -21.95
C LEU A 141 -0.85 -27.68 -23.08
N LEU A 142 -2.09 -27.19 -23.07
CA LEU A 142 -3.07 -27.50 -24.12
C LEU A 142 -2.68 -26.92 -25.48
N TYR A 143 -2.09 -25.72 -25.50
CA TYR A 143 -1.60 -25.12 -26.73
C TYR A 143 -0.47 -25.97 -27.36
N ARG A 144 0.45 -26.48 -26.55
CA ARG A 144 1.51 -27.40 -27.03
C ARG A 144 0.90 -28.65 -27.68
N LEU A 145 -0.11 -29.25 -27.06
CA LEU A 145 -0.83 -30.40 -27.62
C LEU A 145 -1.56 -30.03 -28.92
N HIS A 146 -2.23 -28.88 -28.96
CA HIS A 146 -2.93 -28.38 -30.14
C HIS A 146 -1.97 -28.21 -31.34
N ARG A 147 -0.76 -27.67 -31.11
CA ARG A 147 0.27 -27.54 -32.14
C ARG A 147 0.92 -28.86 -32.52
N LYS A 148 1.15 -29.77 -31.56
CA LYS A 148 1.73 -31.10 -31.81
C LYS A 148 0.85 -31.95 -32.73
N TRP A 149 -0.46 -31.94 -32.52
CA TRP A 149 -1.41 -32.71 -33.35
C TRP A 149 -1.91 -31.95 -34.59
N GLY A 150 -1.69 -30.63 -34.64
CA GLY A 150 -1.93 -29.77 -35.80
C GLY A 150 -0.67 -29.56 -36.63
N LYS A 151 -0.36 -28.30 -36.95
CA LYS A 151 0.91 -27.92 -37.59
C LYS A 151 1.97 -27.76 -36.49
N PRO A 152 3.02 -28.58 -36.45
CA PRO A 152 4.04 -28.50 -35.41
C PRO A 152 4.67 -27.11 -35.38
N MET A 153 4.95 -26.63 -34.17
CA MET A 153 5.80 -25.47 -33.99
C MET A 153 7.26 -25.87 -34.24
N LYS A 154 8.06 -24.96 -34.80
CA LYS A 154 9.52 -25.11 -34.77
C LYS A 154 9.98 -24.79 -33.34
N VAL A 155 10.03 -25.81 -32.49
CA VAL A 155 10.16 -25.67 -31.02
C VAL A 155 11.58 -25.30 -30.55
N SER A 156 12.58 -25.27 -31.44
CA SER A 156 14.01 -25.20 -31.10
C SER A 156 14.39 -24.08 -30.10
N HIS A 157 13.92 -22.84 -30.30
CA HIS A 157 14.35 -21.68 -29.50
C HIS A 157 13.46 -21.39 -28.26
N TRP A 158 12.28 -22.00 -28.16
CA TRP A 158 11.26 -21.61 -27.17
C TRP A 158 11.59 -22.04 -25.74
N HIS A 159 12.22 -23.20 -25.59
CA HIS A 159 12.65 -23.69 -24.26
C HIS A 159 13.74 -22.78 -23.66
N TYR A 160 14.63 -22.26 -24.51
CA TYR A 160 15.66 -21.32 -24.11
C TYR A 160 15.04 -20.01 -23.65
N LEU A 161 14.08 -19.45 -24.42
CA LEU A 161 13.36 -18.24 -24.02
C LEU A 161 12.62 -18.42 -22.68
N PHE A 162 11.90 -19.54 -22.48
CA PHE A 162 11.22 -19.76 -21.21
C PHE A 162 12.18 -19.86 -20.02
N LYS A 163 13.31 -20.55 -20.20
CA LYS A 163 14.37 -20.62 -19.18
C LYS A 163 14.98 -19.26 -18.89
N THR A 164 15.32 -18.47 -19.92
CA THR A 164 15.91 -17.14 -19.71
C THR A 164 14.94 -16.21 -19.01
N PHE A 165 13.67 -16.16 -19.42
CA PHE A 165 12.65 -15.36 -18.72
C PHE A 165 12.46 -15.78 -17.27
N THR A 166 12.44 -17.09 -16.99
CA THR A 166 12.33 -17.60 -15.61
C THR A 166 13.52 -17.12 -14.76
N VAL A 167 14.74 -17.25 -15.28
CA VAL A 167 15.96 -16.79 -14.59
C VAL A 167 15.91 -15.28 -14.36
N ILE A 168 15.51 -14.50 -15.35
CA ILE A 168 15.37 -13.04 -15.22
C ILE A 168 14.35 -12.67 -14.14
N VAL A 169 13.17 -13.32 -14.13
CA VAL A 169 12.16 -13.05 -13.09
C VAL A 169 12.71 -13.39 -11.70
N LEU A 170 13.38 -14.54 -11.54
CA LEU A 170 13.99 -14.91 -10.26
C LEU A 170 15.08 -13.93 -9.82
N LEU A 171 15.92 -13.46 -10.75
CA LEU A 171 16.93 -12.44 -10.47
C LEU A 171 16.28 -11.12 -10.05
N ILE A 172 15.25 -10.65 -10.75
CA ILE A 172 14.52 -9.42 -10.40
C ILE A 172 13.87 -9.57 -9.02
N VAL A 173 13.23 -10.70 -8.72
CA VAL A 173 12.67 -10.97 -7.40
C VAL A 173 13.76 -10.99 -6.32
N GLY A 174 14.90 -11.62 -6.59
CA GLY A 174 16.04 -11.67 -5.67
C GLY A 174 16.62 -10.29 -5.39
N VAL A 175 16.85 -9.48 -6.42
CA VAL A 175 17.34 -8.10 -6.29
C VAL A 175 16.33 -7.25 -5.51
N HIS A 176 15.04 -7.35 -5.84
CA HIS A 176 13.98 -6.63 -5.12
C HIS A 176 14.00 -6.98 -3.63
N TYR A 177 14.07 -8.27 -3.31
CA TYR A 177 14.11 -8.73 -1.93
C TYR A 177 15.35 -8.20 -1.20
N LEU A 178 16.53 -8.29 -1.82
CA LEU A 178 17.76 -7.75 -1.24
C LEU A 178 17.64 -6.24 -0.98
N GLN A 179 17.17 -5.46 -1.95
CA GLN A 179 16.96 -4.02 -1.77
C GLN A 179 16.01 -3.73 -0.59
N SER A 180 14.89 -4.45 -0.50
CA SER A 180 13.92 -4.24 0.58
C SER A 180 14.46 -4.53 1.99
N VAL A 181 15.48 -5.40 2.11
CA VAL A 181 16.10 -5.74 3.40
C VAL A 181 17.22 -4.76 3.74
N TYR A 182 17.99 -4.28 2.75
CA TYR A 182 19.11 -3.36 2.98
C TYR A 182 18.68 -1.88 3.11
N ASP A 183 17.51 -1.50 2.62
CA ASP A 183 17.00 -0.12 2.66
C ASP A 183 16.24 0.23 3.96
N GLU A 184 16.44 -0.50 5.06
CA GLU A 184 15.84 -0.08 6.35
C GLU A 184 16.42 1.28 6.79
N PRO A 185 15.58 2.31 6.98
CA PRO A 185 16.07 3.64 7.30
C PRO A 185 16.67 3.69 8.70
N HIS A 186 17.83 4.33 8.84
CA HIS A 186 18.38 4.68 10.14
C HIS A 186 17.57 5.85 10.74
N TYR A 187 17.02 5.66 11.94
CA TYR A 187 16.20 6.64 12.65
C TYR A 187 17.01 7.42 13.67
N ILE A 188 16.82 8.74 13.69
CA ILE A 188 17.40 9.68 14.67
C ILE A 188 16.29 10.44 15.39
N GLN A 189 16.59 11.03 16.56
CA GLN A 189 15.66 11.83 17.36
C GLN A 189 16.09 13.32 17.36
N PRO A 190 15.75 14.11 16.32
CA PRO A 190 16.25 15.48 16.19
C PRO A 190 15.42 16.51 16.98
N TYR A 191 14.36 16.08 17.64
CA TYR A 191 13.35 16.93 18.28
C TYR A 191 13.32 16.80 19.81
N GLU A 192 14.41 16.33 20.42
CA GLU A 192 14.47 16.19 21.87
C GLU A 192 14.12 17.52 22.57
N PRO A 193 13.26 17.49 23.60
CA PRO A 193 12.86 16.32 24.39
C PRO A 193 11.64 15.53 23.87
N SER A 194 11.07 15.88 22.72
CA SER A 194 10.14 15.00 22.04
C SER A 194 10.88 13.82 21.43
N LEU A 195 10.47 12.61 21.76
CA LEU A 195 11.17 11.37 21.40
C LEU A 195 10.78 10.86 20.00
N VAL A 196 10.21 11.72 19.16
CA VAL A 196 9.87 11.37 17.78
C VAL A 196 11.15 11.05 17.03
N ALA A 197 11.20 9.86 16.44
CA ALA A 197 12.31 9.44 15.62
C ALA A 197 11.94 9.51 14.13
N VAL A 198 12.80 10.08 13.31
CA VAL A 198 12.62 10.21 11.86
C VAL A 198 13.84 9.64 11.11
N PRO A 199 13.71 9.20 9.85
CA PRO A 199 14.87 8.83 9.06
C PRO A 199 15.88 9.98 8.97
N GLU A 200 17.16 9.70 9.14
CA GLU A 200 18.25 10.68 9.26
C GLU A 200 18.28 11.73 8.14
N ASN A 201 17.96 11.33 6.92
CA ASN A 201 17.96 12.20 5.74
C ASN A 201 16.54 12.57 5.26
N SER A 202 15.52 12.44 6.11
CA SER A 202 14.15 12.79 5.73
C SER A 202 13.94 14.30 5.66
N ILE A 203 13.32 14.74 4.57
CA ILE A 203 12.80 16.10 4.42
C ILE A 203 11.29 15.97 4.32
N ILE A 204 10.58 16.47 5.32
CA ILE A 204 9.12 16.42 5.40
C ILE A 204 8.58 17.83 5.14
N GLN A 205 7.74 17.97 4.12
CA GLN A 205 7.12 19.25 3.76
C GLN A 205 5.64 19.26 4.18
N SER A 206 5.05 20.46 4.33
CA SER A 206 3.63 20.58 4.68
C SER A 206 2.71 19.80 3.73
N LYS A 207 3.01 19.83 2.42
CA LYS A 207 2.23 19.12 1.39
C LYS A 207 2.22 17.59 1.57
N ASP A 208 3.21 17.03 2.28
CA ASP A 208 3.31 15.59 2.50
C ASP A 208 2.41 15.16 3.67
N LEU A 209 2.08 16.09 4.57
CA LEU A 209 1.28 15.86 5.77
C LEU A 209 -0.16 16.37 5.65
N LEU A 210 -0.37 17.49 4.94
CA LEU A 210 -1.67 18.15 4.76
C LEU A 210 -2.45 17.54 3.58
N ILE A 211 -2.76 16.25 3.68
CA ILE A 211 -3.49 15.51 2.64
C ILE A 211 -4.76 14.85 3.19
N ASP A 212 -5.39 15.47 4.19
CA ASP A 212 -6.63 14.97 4.79
C ASP A 212 -7.75 14.86 3.74
N ASP A 213 -7.85 15.82 2.80
CA ASP A 213 -8.79 15.78 1.66
C ASP A 213 -8.58 14.55 0.75
N TYR A 214 -7.34 14.10 0.58
CA TYR A 214 -7.04 12.87 -0.17
C TYR A 214 -7.63 11.65 0.54
N CYS A 215 -7.52 11.61 1.87
CA CYS A 215 -8.07 10.55 2.71
C CYS A 215 -9.60 10.61 2.73
N GLU A 216 -10.19 11.80 2.87
CA GLU A 216 -11.63 12.03 2.85
C GLU A 216 -12.29 11.50 1.58
N GLY A 217 -11.62 11.60 0.43
CA GLY A 217 -12.12 11.09 -0.84
C GLY A 217 -12.58 9.62 -0.82
N CYS A 218 -12.04 8.79 0.09
CA CYS A 218 -12.51 7.42 0.34
C CYS A 218 -13.01 7.17 1.78
N HIS A 219 -12.58 7.96 2.77
CA HIS A 219 -12.85 7.76 4.20
C HIS A 219 -13.70 8.89 4.81
N GLN A 220 -14.76 9.30 4.12
CA GLN A 220 -15.61 10.43 4.48
C GLN A 220 -16.14 10.37 5.92
N ASP A 221 -16.65 9.21 6.36
CA ASP A 221 -17.20 9.06 7.71
C ASP A 221 -16.15 9.22 8.80
N VAL A 222 -14.93 8.75 8.55
CA VAL A 222 -13.82 8.87 9.50
C VAL A 222 -13.32 10.30 9.53
N SER A 223 -13.17 10.94 8.38
CA SER A 223 -12.77 12.35 8.27
C SER A 223 -13.69 13.26 9.07
N LYS A 224 -15.01 13.14 8.88
CA LYS A 224 -16.03 13.93 9.61
C LYS A 224 -15.97 13.73 11.13
N ARG A 225 -15.68 12.52 11.59
CA ARG A 225 -15.53 12.25 13.04
C ARG A 225 -14.22 12.83 13.58
N TRP A 226 -13.15 12.70 12.81
CA TRP A 226 -11.84 13.26 13.18
C TRP A 226 -11.88 14.78 13.28
N GLU A 227 -12.53 15.46 12.34
CA GLU A 227 -12.65 16.93 12.30
C GLU A 227 -13.20 17.52 13.61
N HIS A 228 -14.08 16.79 14.31
CA HIS A 228 -14.65 17.22 15.59
C HIS A 228 -13.95 16.61 16.82
N SER A 229 -12.84 15.90 16.63
CA SER A 229 -12.13 15.21 17.70
C SER A 229 -11.13 16.10 18.43
N ALA A 230 -10.78 15.71 19.67
CA ALA A 230 -9.69 16.34 20.42
C ALA A 230 -8.33 16.20 19.72
N HIS A 231 -8.15 15.20 18.85
CA HIS A 231 -6.92 15.02 18.07
C HIS A 231 -6.82 16.05 16.93
N HIS A 232 -7.90 16.35 16.22
CA HIS A 232 -7.89 17.46 15.25
C HIS A 232 -7.70 18.81 15.97
N LEU A 233 -8.37 18.99 17.12
CA LEU A 233 -8.31 20.19 17.94
C LEU A 233 -7.12 20.21 18.92
N SER A 234 -6.06 19.44 18.65
CA SER A 234 -4.89 19.35 19.56
C SER A 234 -3.88 20.46 19.36
N SER A 235 -3.94 21.19 18.24
CA SER A 235 -2.95 22.18 17.80
C SER A 235 -3.38 23.61 18.17
N LEU A 236 -2.91 24.61 17.44
CA LEU A 236 -3.15 26.03 17.72
C LEU A 236 -4.57 26.48 17.36
N ASN A 237 -5.38 25.59 16.77
CA ASN A 237 -6.83 25.72 16.70
C ASN A 237 -7.51 25.61 18.08
N ASN A 238 -6.81 25.15 19.11
CA ASN A 238 -7.24 25.18 20.49
C ASN A 238 -6.57 26.34 21.26
N PRO A 239 -7.35 27.32 21.76
CA PRO A 239 -6.80 28.50 22.41
C PRO A 239 -6.07 28.20 23.73
N VAL A 240 -6.49 27.16 24.46
CA VAL A 240 -5.87 26.76 25.74
C VAL A 240 -4.50 26.15 25.48
N TYR A 241 -4.39 25.29 24.47
CA TYR A 241 -3.12 24.73 24.05
C TYR A 241 -2.18 25.81 23.50
N ALA A 242 -2.69 26.67 22.61
CA ALA A 242 -1.91 27.78 22.07
C ALA A 242 -1.37 28.71 23.17
N MET A 243 -2.17 29.02 24.20
CA MET A 243 -1.70 29.77 25.37
C MET A 243 -0.58 29.03 26.10
N SER A 244 -0.75 27.72 26.33
CA SER A 244 0.21 26.89 27.06
C SER A 244 1.57 26.85 26.38
N VAL A 245 1.61 26.62 25.06
CA VAL A 245 2.86 26.63 24.28
C VAL A 245 3.53 28.00 24.30
N ASN A 246 2.77 29.07 24.07
CA ASN A 246 3.32 30.43 24.04
C ASN A 246 3.91 30.84 25.40
N ASN A 247 3.21 30.54 26.50
CA ASN A 247 3.70 30.83 27.84
C ASN A 247 4.91 29.98 28.20
N THR A 248 4.95 28.71 27.79
CA THR A 248 6.10 27.82 28.00
C THR A 248 7.33 28.34 27.26
N LYS A 249 7.21 28.68 25.97
CA LYS A 249 8.30 29.29 25.20
C LYS A 249 8.79 30.59 25.85
N LYS A 250 7.87 31.47 26.27
CA LYS A 250 8.21 32.72 26.96
C LYS A 250 8.96 32.47 28.28
N ALA A 251 8.53 31.49 29.07
CA ALA A 251 9.17 31.13 30.33
C ALA A 251 10.58 30.57 30.10
N LEU A 252 10.77 29.69 29.10
CA LEU A 252 12.08 29.16 28.72
C LEU A 252 13.04 30.29 28.35
N VAL A 253 12.60 31.22 27.50
CA VAL A 253 13.41 32.40 27.12
C VAL A 253 13.74 33.27 28.34
N THR A 254 12.75 33.56 29.19
CA THR A 254 12.94 34.40 30.38
C THR A 254 13.92 33.78 31.37
N ASN A 255 13.99 32.45 31.41
CA ASN A 255 14.88 31.68 32.29
C ASN A 255 16.22 31.30 31.62
N ASN A 256 16.59 31.93 30.50
CA ASN A 256 17.82 31.62 29.74
C ASN A 256 17.97 30.14 29.34
N SER A 257 16.83 29.46 29.10
CA SER A 257 16.77 28.06 28.64
C SER A 257 16.57 27.99 27.12
N ASP A 258 16.90 26.86 26.50
CA ASP A 258 16.67 26.65 25.07
C ASP A 258 15.14 26.61 24.77
N PRO A 259 14.61 27.53 23.93
CA PRO A 259 13.20 27.52 23.53
C PRO A 259 12.77 26.23 22.83
N LYS A 260 13.71 25.47 22.24
CA LYS A 260 13.44 24.16 21.62
C LYS A 260 12.93 23.12 22.61
N ALA A 261 13.15 23.30 23.92
CA ALA A 261 12.54 22.42 24.91
C ALA A 261 11.00 22.35 24.78
N ALA A 262 10.36 23.40 24.23
CA ALA A 262 8.93 23.40 23.93
C ALA A 262 8.50 22.41 22.84
N GLN A 263 9.43 21.84 22.06
CA GLN A 263 9.15 20.74 21.13
C GLN A 263 8.54 19.52 21.86
N PHE A 264 8.77 19.40 23.18
CA PHE A 264 8.03 18.51 24.08
C PHE A 264 6.53 18.45 23.78
N CYS A 265 5.89 19.62 23.59
CA CYS A 265 4.46 19.72 23.33
C CYS A 265 4.12 19.20 21.92
N ALA A 266 4.95 19.57 20.95
CA ALA A 266 4.65 19.46 19.53
C ALA A 266 4.57 18.02 19.02
N GLY A 267 5.35 17.08 19.58
CA GLY A 267 5.33 15.70 19.10
C GLY A 267 4.02 14.96 19.34
N CYS A 268 3.22 15.40 20.33
CA CYS A 268 1.90 14.83 20.62
C CYS A 268 0.74 15.71 20.12
N HIS A 269 0.96 17.02 19.93
CA HIS A 269 -0.11 17.99 19.66
C HIS A 269 0.00 18.68 18.31
N ASP A 270 1.22 18.94 17.84
CA ASP A 270 1.50 19.62 16.56
C ASP A 270 2.47 18.83 15.65
N PRO A 271 2.26 17.54 15.35
CA PRO A 271 3.22 16.77 14.56
C PRO A 271 3.56 17.44 13.21
N VAL A 272 2.57 18.09 12.57
CA VAL A 272 2.79 18.82 11.32
C VAL A 272 3.75 19.99 11.49
N LEU A 273 3.59 20.80 12.54
CA LEU A 273 4.52 21.91 12.79
C LEU A 273 5.91 21.41 13.20
N LEU A 274 5.98 20.35 14.00
CA LEU A 274 7.26 19.79 14.45
C LEU A 274 8.07 19.24 13.27
N LEU A 275 7.46 18.34 12.50
CA LEU A 275 8.13 17.57 11.44
C LEU A 275 8.52 18.44 10.24
N THR A 276 7.79 19.53 10.00
CA THR A 276 8.14 20.50 8.94
C THR A 276 9.12 21.58 9.40
N GLY A 277 9.54 21.55 10.67
CA GLY A 277 10.41 22.57 11.28
C GLY A 277 9.73 23.92 11.53
N GLN A 278 8.43 24.03 11.27
CA GLN A 278 7.69 25.28 11.46
C GLN A 278 7.42 25.61 12.93
N PHE A 279 7.46 24.61 13.83
CA PHE A 279 7.24 24.81 15.26
C PHE A 279 8.25 25.77 15.89
N ASP A 280 9.51 25.74 15.45
CA ASP A 280 10.58 26.62 15.96
C ASP A 280 10.72 27.92 15.17
N SER A 281 9.97 28.07 14.07
CA SER A 281 10.09 29.25 13.22
C SER A 281 9.35 30.46 13.81
N ASP A 282 9.94 31.64 13.66
CA ASP A 282 9.26 32.92 13.93
C ASP A 282 8.06 33.15 12.98
N LYS A 283 7.95 32.32 11.94
CA LYS A 283 6.80 32.26 11.01
C LYS A 283 5.59 31.55 11.62
N PHE A 284 5.59 31.30 12.93
CA PHE A 284 4.46 30.87 13.76
C PHE A 284 3.22 31.74 13.51
N LYS A 285 2.41 31.36 12.51
CA LYS A 285 1.20 32.09 12.14
C LYS A 285 -0.01 31.31 12.59
N LYS A 286 -0.54 31.70 13.76
CA LYS A 286 -1.89 31.30 14.18
C LYS A 286 -2.83 31.55 12.99
N GLY A 287 -3.50 30.50 12.52
CA GLY A 287 -4.42 30.61 11.39
C GLY A 287 -4.04 29.80 10.15
N THR A 288 -2.77 29.40 9.98
CA THR A 288 -2.35 28.58 8.82
C THR A 288 -2.92 27.16 8.89
N PRO A 289 -3.02 26.44 7.76
CA PRO A 289 -3.42 25.05 7.74
C PRO A 289 -2.55 24.17 8.66
N GLU A 290 -1.23 24.36 8.66
CA GLU A 290 -0.31 23.60 9.53
C GLU A 290 -0.59 23.82 11.01
N ALA A 291 -0.90 25.06 11.41
CA ALA A 291 -1.22 25.43 12.78
C ALA A 291 -2.62 24.96 13.23
N LYS A 292 -3.44 24.45 12.31
CA LYS A 292 -4.77 23.91 12.59
C LYS A 292 -4.85 22.41 12.32
N ALA A 293 -3.76 21.79 11.88
CA ALA A 293 -3.78 20.40 11.44
C ALA A 293 -4.02 19.43 12.61
N GLY A 294 -3.58 19.77 13.82
CA GLY A 294 -3.66 18.85 14.95
C GLY A 294 -2.85 17.58 14.70
N VAL A 295 -3.26 16.51 15.37
CA VAL A 295 -2.90 15.15 15.00
C VAL A 295 -3.83 14.70 13.87
N ASN A 296 -3.36 14.82 12.63
CA ASN A 296 -4.13 14.51 11.42
C ASN A 296 -3.95 13.08 10.90
N CYS A 297 -4.57 12.76 9.76
CA CYS A 297 -4.58 11.39 9.23
C CYS A 297 -3.15 10.87 9.02
N ILE A 298 -2.29 11.67 8.41
CA ILE A 298 -0.91 11.29 8.09
C ILE A 298 -0.04 11.28 9.35
N ALA A 299 -0.25 12.20 10.30
CA ALA A 299 0.45 12.16 11.57
C ALA A 299 0.27 10.81 12.28
N CYS A 300 -0.96 10.31 12.33
CA CYS A 300 -1.27 8.98 12.89
C CYS A 300 -0.73 7.85 12.02
N HIS A 301 -1.11 7.79 10.75
CA HIS A 301 -0.87 6.62 9.88
C HIS A 301 0.59 6.47 9.42
N SER A 302 1.43 7.48 9.65
CA SER A 302 2.88 7.45 9.38
C SER A 302 3.70 6.88 10.54
N ILE A 303 3.09 6.63 11.71
CA ILE A 303 3.76 5.95 12.81
C ILE A 303 4.07 4.50 12.37
N GLN A 304 5.35 4.16 12.37
CA GLN A 304 5.86 2.87 11.90
C GLN A 304 5.91 1.86 13.04
N SER A 305 6.48 2.29 14.17
CA SER A 305 6.73 1.50 15.35
C SER A 305 6.83 2.41 16.58
N ILE A 306 6.80 1.80 17.76
CA ILE A 306 6.90 2.50 19.04
C ILE A 306 8.00 1.84 19.83
N ASP A 307 9.03 2.64 20.12
CA ASP A 307 10.23 2.17 20.79
C ASP A 307 10.01 2.23 22.30
N GLY A 308 9.41 1.15 22.82
CA GLY A 308 9.18 0.94 24.24
C GLY A 308 7.99 1.71 24.82
N HIS A 309 8.09 2.06 26.11
CA HIS A 309 6.98 2.63 26.89
C HIS A 309 7.35 3.97 27.54
N LYS A 310 8.26 4.73 26.92
CA LYS A 310 8.77 6.00 27.47
C LYS A 310 7.73 7.12 27.46
N GLY A 311 6.81 7.11 26.50
CA GLY A 311 5.91 8.23 26.27
C GLY A 311 6.60 9.40 25.58
N ASN A 312 6.13 10.64 25.75
CA ASN A 312 6.71 11.85 25.15
C ASN A 312 6.94 11.74 23.63
N SER A 313 5.96 11.19 22.91
CA SER A 313 6.03 10.99 21.45
C SER A 313 7.10 10.00 21.01
N SER A 314 7.44 9.00 21.83
CA SER A 314 8.42 7.95 21.52
C SER A 314 7.89 6.99 20.44
N TYR A 315 7.83 7.46 19.19
CA TYR A 315 7.42 6.70 18.01
C TYR A 315 8.38 6.97 16.84
N GLN A 316 8.53 5.97 15.97
CA GLN A 316 9.21 6.15 14.69
C GLN A 316 8.21 6.62 13.65
N PHE A 317 8.54 7.72 12.98
CA PHE A 317 7.71 8.35 11.96
C PHE A 317 8.35 8.17 10.59
N ASN A 318 7.59 7.68 9.62
CA ASN A 318 8.02 7.68 8.21
C ASN A 318 6.80 7.81 7.29
N LEU A 319 6.93 8.62 6.25
CA LEU A 319 5.83 8.88 5.32
C LEU A 319 5.44 7.60 4.58
N PRO A 320 4.13 7.28 4.50
CA PRO A 320 3.67 6.12 3.77
C PRO A 320 3.85 6.32 2.25
N GLN A 321 4.20 5.24 1.56
CA GLN A 321 4.23 5.24 0.10
C GLN A 321 2.81 5.30 -0.47
N HIS A 322 2.65 6.16 -1.48
CA HIS A 322 1.42 6.31 -2.23
C HIS A 322 1.51 5.60 -3.59
N TYR A 323 0.36 5.32 -4.18
CA TYR A 323 0.28 4.83 -5.55
C TYR A 323 0.86 5.85 -6.54
N PRO A 324 1.47 5.41 -7.66
CA PRO A 324 1.92 6.32 -8.72
C PRO A 324 0.81 7.28 -9.12
N PHE A 325 1.17 8.55 -9.35
CA PHE A 325 0.27 9.63 -9.75
C PHE A 325 -0.77 10.10 -8.73
N ALA A 326 -0.70 9.68 -7.46
CA ALA A 326 -1.67 10.09 -6.43
C ALA A 326 -1.84 11.62 -6.35
N PHE A 327 -0.75 12.36 -6.49
CA PHE A 327 -0.69 13.82 -6.44
C PHE A 327 -0.30 14.47 -7.78
N SER A 328 -0.54 13.79 -8.90
CA SER A 328 -0.30 14.35 -10.23
C SER A 328 -1.22 15.54 -10.50
N GLU A 329 -0.77 16.59 -11.19
CA GLU A 329 -1.62 17.71 -11.63
C GLU A 329 -2.63 17.29 -12.72
N ASN A 330 -2.31 16.25 -13.49
CA ASN A 330 -3.20 15.70 -14.51
C ASN A 330 -4.33 14.84 -13.90
N GLU A 331 -5.59 15.23 -14.14
CA GLU A 331 -6.78 14.52 -13.66
C GLU A 331 -6.87 13.06 -14.08
N THR A 332 -6.52 12.76 -15.34
CA THR A 332 -6.52 11.39 -15.86
C THR A 332 -5.51 10.52 -15.12
N LEU A 333 -4.31 11.05 -14.84
CA LEU A 333 -3.29 10.31 -14.08
C LEU A 333 -3.73 10.08 -12.62
N ARG A 334 -4.36 11.07 -11.98
CA ARG A 334 -4.97 10.88 -10.64
C ARG A 334 -6.07 9.83 -10.66
N TRP A 335 -6.92 9.83 -11.69
CA TRP A 335 -7.95 8.81 -11.87
C TRP A 335 -7.35 7.41 -12.02
N ILE A 336 -6.28 7.26 -12.81
CA ILE A 336 -5.53 5.99 -12.94
C ILE A 336 -5.00 5.54 -11.58
N SER A 337 -4.40 6.45 -10.80
CA SER A 337 -3.93 6.15 -9.44
C SER A 337 -5.04 5.57 -8.56
N LYS A 338 -6.22 6.20 -8.56
CA LYS A 338 -7.40 5.73 -7.83
C LYS A 338 -7.85 4.34 -8.28
N GLN A 339 -7.83 4.05 -9.59
CA GLN A 339 -8.19 2.72 -10.10
C GLN A 339 -7.16 1.66 -9.67
N LEU A 340 -5.86 1.96 -9.73
CA LEU A 340 -4.79 1.06 -9.28
C LEU A 340 -4.94 0.73 -7.79
N LEU A 341 -5.14 1.76 -6.96
CA LEU A 341 -5.38 1.62 -5.52
C LEU A 341 -6.61 0.74 -5.25
N ARG A 342 -7.73 1.00 -5.93
CA ARG A 342 -8.96 0.21 -5.77
C ARG A 342 -8.76 -1.24 -6.20
N ALA A 343 -8.03 -1.49 -7.30
CA ALA A 343 -7.77 -2.82 -7.83
C ALA A 343 -6.90 -3.68 -6.89
N LYS A 344 -5.89 -3.09 -6.23
CA LYS A 344 -4.98 -3.78 -5.30
C LYS A 344 -4.81 -2.98 -3.99
N PRO A 345 -5.81 -2.90 -3.11
CA PRO A 345 -5.73 -2.02 -1.93
C PRO A 345 -4.74 -2.49 -0.85
N GLU A 346 -4.16 -3.68 -0.99
CA GLU A 346 -3.31 -4.29 0.04
C GLU A 346 -2.08 -3.44 0.38
N HIS A 347 -1.40 -2.89 -0.63
CA HIS A 347 -0.27 -1.98 -0.40
C HIS A 347 -0.70 -0.75 0.41
N HIS A 348 -1.79 -0.10 0.03
CA HIS A 348 -2.34 1.04 0.78
C HIS A 348 -2.67 0.65 2.23
N LYS A 349 -3.35 -0.47 2.44
CA LYS A 349 -3.70 -0.94 3.79
C LYS A 349 -2.45 -1.15 4.66
N ARG A 350 -1.43 -1.84 4.15
CA ARG A 350 -0.22 -2.15 4.92
C ARG A 350 0.68 -0.92 5.12
N SER A 351 0.73 -0.03 4.15
CA SER A 351 1.47 1.24 4.24
C SER A 351 0.87 2.21 5.24
N PHE A 352 -0.44 2.16 5.54
CA PHE A 352 -1.10 3.11 6.45
C PHE A 352 -1.55 2.49 7.79
N LEU A 353 -1.77 1.16 7.85
CA LEU A 353 -2.20 0.46 9.07
C LEU A 353 -1.21 -0.64 9.44
N LYS A 354 -0.15 -0.23 10.15
CA LYS A 354 0.85 -1.12 10.74
C LYS A 354 0.31 -1.79 12.01
N PRO A 355 0.83 -2.96 12.43
CA PRO A 355 0.38 -3.65 13.64
C PRO A 355 0.35 -2.77 14.89
N VAL A 356 1.26 -1.80 15.00
CA VAL A 356 1.31 -0.88 16.14
C VAL A 356 -0.01 -0.12 16.35
N HIS A 357 -0.72 0.27 15.28
CA HIS A 357 -2.01 0.98 15.36
C HIS A 357 -3.11 0.18 16.05
N GLN A 358 -2.96 -1.15 16.12
CA GLN A 358 -3.88 -2.05 16.80
C GLN A 358 -3.45 -2.36 18.24
N SER A 359 -2.41 -1.71 18.75
CA SER A 359 -1.89 -1.90 20.10
C SER A 359 -2.17 -0.71 21.00
N THR A 360 -2.26 -0.94 22.31
CA THR A 360 -2.37 0.12 23.33
C THR A 360 -1.14 1.02 23.36
N ALA A 361 0.03 0.50 22.97
CA ALA A 361 1.28 1.24 22.91
C ALA A 361 1.18 2.44 21.96
N PHE A 362 0.36 2.33 20.89
CA PHE A 362 0.03 3.44 19.99
C PHE A 362 -0.45 4.66 20.75
N CYS A 363 -1.52 4.51 21.52
CA CYS A 363 -2.02 5.58 22.37
C CYS A 363 -0.99 6.00 23.42
N GLY A 364 -0.27 5.03 23.99
CA GLY A 364 0.75 5.26 25.02
C GLY A 364 1.95 6.09 24.57
N SER A 365 2.23 6.19 23.28
CA SER A 365 3.28 7.08 22.77
C SER A 365 3.03 8.55 23.12
N CYS A 366 1.77 8.97 23.20
CA CYS A 366 1.36 10.33 23.55
C CYS A 366 0.65 10.41 24.91
N HIS A 367 -0.17 9.42 25.28
CA HIS A 367 -0.93 9.36 26.54
C HIS A 367 -0.13 8.79 27.72
N LYS A 368 1.20 8.89 27.61
CA LYS A 368 2.16 8.75 28.69
C LYS A 368 3.17 9.87 28.50
N VAL A 369 3.32 10.72 29.49
CA VAL A 369 4.27 11.82 29.44
C VAL A 369 5.02 11.99 30.75
N HIS A 370 6.21 12.54 30.63
CA HIS A 370 7.04 12.97 31.73
C HIS A 370 7.63 14.33 31.40
N ILE A 371 7.73 15.20 32.40
CA ILE A 371 8.28 16.54 32.23
C ILE A 371 9.80 16.43 32.45
N PRO A 372 10.61 16.61 31.40
CA PRO A 372 12.06 16.53 31.50
C PRO A 372 12.62 17.77 32.17
N GLU A 373 13.83 17.65 32.71
CA GLU A 373 14.56 18.78 33.31
C GLU A 373 14.83 19.89 32.28
N SER A 374 15.05 19.54 31.00
CA SER A 374 15.20 20.51 29.92
C SER A 374 13.98 21.42 29.76
N LEU A 375 12.78 20.98 30.17
CA LEU A 375 11.56 21.77 30.09
C LEU A 375 11.28 22.55 31.38
N ASN A 376 11.52 21.96 32.56
CA ASN A 376 11.13 22.54 33.84
C ASN A 376 12.27 23.14 34.68
N GLN A 377 13.54 22.94 34.27
CA GLN A 377 14.74 23.44 34.94
C GLN A 377 14.86 23.01 36.42
N TYR A 378 14.29 21.86 36.79
CA TYR A 378 14.30 21.35 38.17
C TYR A 378 14.71 19.88 38.26
N ARG A 379 13.89 18.96 37.74
CA ARG A 379 14.15 17.52 37.72
C ARG A 379 13.14 16.81 36.82
N TRP A 380 13.37 15.54 36.54
CA TRP A 380 12.35 14.68 35.94
C TRP A 380 11.09 14.63 36.84
N LEU A 381 9.92 14.96 36.27
CA LEU A 381 8.65 14.82 36.96
C LEU A 381 7.71 13.91 36.15
N ARG A 382 6.97 13.05 36.85
CA ARG A 382 5.89 12.29 36.23
C ARG A 382 4.82 13.26 35.75
N GLY A 383 4.44 13.15 34.48
CA GLY A 383 3.31 13.88 33.91
C GLY A 383 2.05 12.99 33.81
N GLN A 384 1.15 13.38 32.91
CA GLN A 384 -0.04 12.59 32.58
C GLN A 384 0.34 11.18 32.13
N ASN A 385 -0.33 10.16 32.68
CA ASN A 385 -0.01 8.76 32.37
C ASN A 385 -1.26 7.89 32.38
N HIS A 386 -2.08 8.04 31.35
CA HIS A 386 -3.29 7.25 31.18
C HIS A 386 -2.97 5.82 30.71
N TYR A 387 -1.84 5.61 30.02
CA TYR A 387 -1.44 4.29 29.54
C TYR A 387 -1.21 3.31 30.69
N ASP A 388 -0.39 3.68 31.68
CA ASP A 388 -0.12 2.79 32.82
C ASP A 388 -1.36 2.65 33.71
N GLU A 389 -2.14 3.73 33.89
CA GLU A 389 -3.41 3.67 34.64
C GLU A 389 -4.41 2.69 34.01
N PHE A 390 -4.58 2.74 32.68
CA PHE A 390 -5.40 1.78 31.96
C PHE A 390 -4.84 0.36 32.10
N SER A 391 -3.54 0.16 31.84
CA SER A 391 -2.90 -1.16 31.90
C SER A 391 -3.04 -1.81 33.28
N LEU A 392 -2.90 -1.02 34.36
CA LEU A 392 -3.04 -1.48 35.74
C LEU A 392 -4.49 -1.60 36.23
N SER A 393 -5.47 -1.12 35.45
CA SER A 393 -6.89 -1.22 35.82
C SER A 393 -7.43 -2.63 35.63
N GLY A 394 -8.55 -2.95 36.31
CA GLY A 394 -9.26 -4.21 36.08
C GLY A 394 -9.90 -4.27 34.69
N VAL A 395 -10.14 -3.11 34.08
CA VAL A 395 -10.74 -2.99 32.74
C VAL A 395 -9.83 -3.57 31.66
N SER A 396 -8.51 -3.41 31.80
CA SER A 396 -7.55 -4.02 30.87
C SER A 396 -7.53 -5.55 30.94
N GLY A 397 -7.97 -6.12 32.06
CA GLY A 397 -7.83 -7.53 32.39
C GLY A 397 -6.42 -7.95 32.80
N GLN A 398 -5.46 -7.02 32.90
CA GLN A 398 -4.06 -7.29 33.22
C GLN A 398 -3.67 -6.82 34.63
N GLY A 399 -4.39 -5.85 35.19
CA GLY A 399 -4.05 -5.27 36.48
C GLY A 399 -4.21 -6.24 37.64
N VAL A 400 -3.12 -6.77 38.18
CA VAL A 400 -3.12 -7.77 39.28
C VAL A 400 -3.66 -7.19 40.60
N THR A 401 -3.56 -5.88 40.78
CA THR A 401 -4.02 -5.16 41.98
C THR A 401 -5.46 -4.64 41.88
N SER A 402 -6.20 -5.06 40.87
CA SER A 402 -7.54 -4.53 40.61
C SER A 402 -8.55 -5.03 41.64
N PHE A 403 -9.35 -4.11 42.20
CA PHE A 403 -10.40 -4.46 43.14
C PHE A 403 -11.57 -5.24 42.48
N TYR A 404 -11.85 -4.97 41.21
CA TYR A 404 -12.86 -5.69 40.44
C TYR A 404 -12.43 -5.83 38.97
N TYR A 405 -12.90 -6.88 38.30
CA TYR A 405 -12.76 -7.08 36.86
C TYR A 405 -14.15 -7.04 36.20
N PRO A 406 -14.32 -6.33 35.08
CA PRO A 406 -15.58 -6.34 34.35
C PRO A 406 -15.85 -7.72 33.74
N LYS A 407 -17.12 -8.03 33.45
CA LYS A 407 -17.49 -9.28 32.75
C LYS A 407 -16.80 -9.43 31.39
N LYS A 408 -16.52 -8.32 30.73
CA LYS A 408 -15.77 -8.24 29.47
C LYS A 408 -14.61 -7.28 29.64
N ASN A 409 -13.40 -7.80 29.51
CA ASN A 409 -12.19 -7.00 29.55
C ASN A 409 -12.01 -6.24 28.22
N HIS A 410 -11.41 -5.06 28.30
CA HIS A 410 -11.02 -4.26 27.16
C HIS A 410 -9.51 -4.30 27.06
N THR A 411 -8.98 -5.18 26.22
CA THR A 411 -7.52 -5.39 26.09
C THR A 411 -6.83 -4.33 25.23
N ASN A 412 -7.60 -3.37 24.68
CA ASN A 412 -7.09 -2.26 23.87
C ASN A 412 -7.84 -0.95 24.16
N CYS A 413 -7.16 0.17 23.98
CA CYS A 413 -7.68 1.54 24.09
C CYS A 413 -8.49 1.97 22.85
N ASN A 414 -8.43 1.21 21.75
CA ASN A 414 -9.23 1.42 20.54
C ASN A 414 -10.62 0.79 20.73
N LEU A 415 -11.53 1.52 21.39
CA LEU A 415 -12.91 1.11 21.59
C LEU A 415 -13.84 1.49 20.45
#